data_AF-A0A3C0CSV9-F1
#
_entry.id   AF-A0A3C0CSV9-F1
#
_cell.length_a   1.000
_cell.length_b   1.000
_cell.length_c   1.000
_cell.angle_alpha   90.00
_cell.angle_beta   90.00
_cell.angle_gamma   90.00
#
_symmetry.space_group_name_H-M   'P 1'
#
loop_
_entity.id
_entity.type
_entity.pdbx_description
1 polymer ?
#
loop_
_entity_poly.entity_id
_entity_poly.type
_entity_poly.pdbx_seq_one_letter_code
_entity_poly.pdbx_strand_id
1 'polypeptide(L)'
;MRSPSRRQGAGTAAEMIRFWRISLIPTPPRTRLSGRPDWATAHGLYLRVLPPTNPYAPVCRLGPQTWFTAYRSHPSAKISIGLNASKALSAEEDILLFRRDGICARHIKLRQRRASHSATEVSHRGICRPLPWRQYAYQAYVLTEAHFLLYHGFTMQHVTLQTIAKASGFAVSTVSAVLRGQGDASRIKPSTQKEIIKIAESLGYQPNIIARALRSGKTGIVAIAASPAGFPIRQMRQSAVADSITRQGYRVHMFDFSWDRGNERAFLENITAISPEGLIISEISDNNPAAIEYLMMLKKRGVTVLSLDKIASAPIDQVYIDRFDVGYMATEYLIKLGHRKICYLLSRKTARGVAADRARGFEKAMADAGLKTSDDSFAWIKDGADDSEKGYRIVMEGLISPGKCTAVMTTNDLTAAGAMKGCIKLGIRIPADISLIGAEGLPIMDYLPVPLTSIAFPISQLAQTAGEVFVDAFNNSKHQMVKVKIDPYLIERSSCRKAR
;
A
#
# COMPACT_ATOMS: atom_id res chain seq x y z
N MET A 1 -12.82 -11.63 -63.99
CA MET A 1 -11.73 -10.64 -64.09
C MET A 1 -11.83 -9.68 -62.89
N ARG A 2 -10.71 -9.54 -62.15
CA ARG A 2 -10.37 -8.57 -61.07
C ARG A 2 -11.25 -8.51 -59.80
N SER A 3 -10.57 -8.70 -58.66
CA SER A 3 -11.01 -8.49 -57.27
C SER A 3 -11.08 -7.00 -56.90
N PRO A 4 -11.69 -6.65 -55.74
CA PRO A 4 -10.84 -6.36 -54.57
C PRO A 4 -11.43 -6.71 -53.18
N SER A 5 -10.48 -6.86 -52.24
CA SER A 5 -10.52 -6.65 -50.77
C SER A 5 -11.51 -7.43 -49.87
N ARG A 6 -11.05 -8.60 -49.41
CA ARG A 6 -11.48 -9.15 -48.11
C ARG A 6 -10.99 -8.23 -46.98
N ARG A 7 -11.93 -7.56 -46.31
CA ARG A 7 -11.72 -6.91 -44.99
C ARG A 7 -11.23 -7.97 -44.00
N GLN A 8 -10.02 -7.79 -43.49
CA GLN A 8 -9.52 -8.55 -42.33
C GLN A 8 -10.26 -8.08 -41.09
N GLY A 9 -10.77 -9.04 -40.31
CA GLY A 9 -11.41 -8.80 -39.02
C GLY A 9 -10.43 -8.19 -38.04
N ALA A 10 -10.95 -7.30 -37.20
CA ALA A 10 -10.25 -6.77 -36.04
C ALA A 10 -10.09 -7.92 -35.02
N GLY A 11 -8.90 -8.53 -35.02
CA GLY A 11 -8.47 -9.43 -33.96
C GLY A 11 -8.34 -8.66 -32.65
N THR A 12 -8.94 -9.19 -31.59
CA THR A 12 -8.84 -8.65 -30.23
C THR A 12 -7.38 -8.58 -29.76
N ALA A 13 -7.06 -7.67 -28.82
CA ALA A 13 -5.71 -7.45 -28.29
C ALA A 13 -4.96 -8.71 -27.81
N ALA A 14 -5.67 -9.80 -27.51
CA ALA A 14 -5.09 -11.10 -27.20
C ALA A 14 -4.36 -11.77 -28.39
N GLU A 15 -4.70 -11.44 -29.64
CA GLU A 15 -4.09 -12.06 -30.83
C GLU A 15 -2.76 -11.41 -31.25
N MET A 16 -2.52 -10.14 -30.90
CA MET A 16 -1.25 -9.45 -31.23
C MET A 16 -0.05 -9.91 -30.40
N ILE A 17 -0.27 -10.58 -29.26
CA ILE A 17 0.81 -11.11 -28.41
C ILE A 17 1.55 -12.29 -29.07
N ARG A 18 0.98 -12.90 -30.13
CA ARG A 18 1.56 -14.10 -30.78
C ARG A 18 2.73 -13.86 -31.75
N PHE A 19 3.18 -12.62 -31.99
CA PHE A 19 4.21 -12.33 -33.01
C PHE A 19 5.66 -12.25 -32.52
N TRP A 20 5.95 -12.55 -31.25
CA TRP A 20 7.32 -12.54 -30.72
C TRP A 20 7.86 -13.96 -30.50
N ARG A 21 8.84 -14.40 -31.31
CA ARG A 21 9.57 -15.66 -31.07
C ARG A 21 10.69 -15.45 -30.06
N ILE A 22 10.46 -15.82 -28.80
CA ILE A 22 11.54 -16.03 -27.81
C ILE A 22 12.25 -17.33 -28.20
N SER A 23 13.53 -17.25 -28.60
CA SER A 23 14.33 -18.44 -28.89
C SER A 23 15.33 -18.67 -27.76
N LEU A 24 15.14 -19.72 -26.98
CA LEU A 24 16.17 -20.25 -26.09
C LEU A 24 17.20 -20.95 -26.97
N ILE A 25 18.45 -20.49 -26.97
CA ILE A 25 19.54 -21.16 -27.68
C ILE A 25 20.11 -22.22 -26.75
N PRO A 26 19.97 -23.53 -27.05
CA PRO A 26 20.66 -24.56 -26.29
C PRO A 26 22.15 -24.53 -26.65
N THR A 27 23.02 -24.66 -25.66
CA THR A 27 24.46 -24.86 -25.89
C THR A 27 24.72 -26.19 -26.62
N PRO A 28 25.53 -26.24 -27.70
CA PRO A 28 25.95 -27.50 -28.31
C PRO A 28 26.82 -28.35 -27.36
N PRO A 29 26.88 -29.68 -27.54
CA PRO A 29 27.74 -30.53 -26.72
C PRO A 29 29.22 -30.30 -27.02
N ARG A 30 30.07 -30.49 -25.99
CA ARG A 30 31.52 -30.29 -25.97
C ARG A 30 32.22 -30.67 -27.28
N THR A 31 32.68 -29.69 -28.06
CA THR A 31 33.79 -29.89 -29.00
C THR A 31 35.08 -29.46 -28.31
N ARG A 32 35.93 -30.44 -27.97
CA ARG A 32 37.32 -30.18 -27.53
C ARG A 32 38.09 -29.62 -28.73
N LEU A 33 38.40 -28.34 -28.71
CA LEU A 33 39.50 -27.81 -29.50
C LEU A 33 40.81 -28.24 -28.83
N SER A 34 41.57 -29.09 -29.52
CA SER A 34 42.84 -29.64 -29.07
C SER A 34 43.90 -28.54 -28.91
N GLY A 35 44.53 -28.48 -27.72
CA GLY A 35 45.90 -27.96 -27.60
C GLY A 35 46.19 -26.73 -26.75
N ARG A 36 45.33 -26.28 -25.80
CA ARG A 36 45.67 -25.23 -24.80
C ARG A 36 44.97 -25.44 -23.43
N PRO A 37 45.52 -24.93 -22.31
CA PRO A 37 45.19 -25.35 -20.94
C PRO A 37 43.76 -25.01 -20.50
N ASP A 38 43.25 -25.75 -19.52
CA ASP A 38 41.89 -25.75 -18.98
C ASP A 38 41.20 -24.38 -18.93
N TRP A 39 40.20 -24.21 -19.78
CA TRP A 39 39.31 -23.05 -19.84
C TRP A 39 38.00 -23.39 -19.12
N ALA A 40 37.73 -22.70 -18.01
CA ALA A 40 36.44 -22.78 -17.34
C ALA A 40 35.36 -22.13 -18.21
N THR A 41 34.52 -22.95 -18.85
CA THR A 41 33.36 -22.48 -19.62
C THR A 41 32.27 -21.99 -18.67
N ALA A 42 31.95 -20.69 -18.66
CA ALA A 42 30.82 -20.18 -17.90
C ALA A 42 29.51 -20.46 -18.67
N HIS A 43 28.64 -21.29 -18.10
CA HIS A 43 27.30 -21.57 -18.64
C HIS A 43 26.35 -20.39 -18.32
N GLY A 44 25.93 -19.65 -19.34
CA GLY A 44 24.93 -18.57 -19.23
C GLY A 44 23.70 -18.84 -20.10
N LEU A 45 22.53 -18.41 -19.63
CA LEU A 45 21.30 -18.34 -20.43
C LEU A 45 21.26 -16.98 -21.14
N TYR A 46 21.08 -16.96 -22.46
CA TYR A 46 21.06 -15.72 -23.25
C TYR A 46 19.65 -15.46 -23.81
N LEU A 47 19.13 -14.25 -23.58
CA LEU A 47 17.87 -13.78 -24.17
C LEU A 47 18.20 -12.80 -25.30
N ARG A 48 17.74 -13.10 -26.52
CA ARG A 48 17.78 -12.17 -27.65
C ARG A 48 16.42 -11.51 -27.80
N VAL A 49 16.37 -10.19 -27.66
CA VAL A 49 15.19 -9.37 -28.00
C VAL A 49 15.49 -8.71 -29.34
N LEU A 50 14.75 -9.06 -30.39
CA LEU A 50 14.83 -8.37 -31.67
C LEU A 50 13.84 -7.21 -31.67
N PRO A 51 14.14 -6.02 -32.22
CA PRO A 51 13.11 -5.02 -32.51
C PRO A 51 12.39 -5.34 -33.83
N PRO A 52 11.15 -4.87 -34.06
CA PRO A 52 10.46 -5.05 -35.31
C PRO A 52 10.71 -3.81 -36.18
N THR A 53 11.85 -3.71 -36.84
CA THR A 53 12.07 -2.61 -37.80
C THR A 53 11.90 -3.13 -39.22
N ASN A 54 10.75 -2.78 -39.80
CA ASN A 54 10.32 -2.95 -41.19
C ASN A 54 10.06 -4.42 -41.62
N PRO A 55 8.80 -4.83 -41.89
CA PRO A 55 8.48 -6.19 -42.35
C PRO A 55 9.07 -6.57 -43.72
N TYR A 56 9.75 -5.64 -44.41
CA TYR A 56 10.40 -5.87 -45.70
C TYR A 56 11.95 -5.80 -45.66
N ALA A 57 12.58 -5.65 -44.48
CA ALA A 57 14.04 -5.66 -44.38
C ALA A 57 14.60 -7.11 -44.32
N PRO A 58 15.71 -7.43 -45.02
CA PRO A 58 16.30 -8.76 -44.97
C PRO A 58 16.85 -9.05 -43.57
N VAL A 59 16.28 -10.06 -42.90
CA VAL A 59 16.69 -10.50 -41.56
C VAL A 59 18.10 -11.11 -41.62
N CYS A 60 19.07 -10.47 -40.96
CA CYS A 60 20.38 -11.07 -40.70
C CYS A 60 20.23 -12.24 -39.70
N ARG A 61 20.21 -13.47 -40.22
CA ARG A 61 20.33 -14.68 -39.40
C ARG A 61 21.79 -14.82 -38.95
N LEU A 62 22.03 -14.67 -37.65
CA LEU A 62 23.26 -15.15 -37.03
C LEU A 62 23.26 -16.69 -37.18
N GLY A 63 24.26 -17.22 -37.88
CA GLY A 63 24.41 -18.65 -38.08
C GLY A 63 24.78 -19.36 -36.77
N PRO A 64 24.66 -20.69 -36.71
CA PRO A 64 24.96 -21.52 -35.53
C PRO A 64 26.43 -21.50 -35.05
N GLN A 65 27.27 -20.61 -35.59
CA GLN A 65 28.69 -20.47 -35.26
C GLN A 65 29.04 -19.16 -34.53
N THR A 66 28.07 -18.38 -34.06
CA THR A 66 28.37 -17.22 -33.20
C THR A 66 28.55 -17.68 -31.75
N TRP A 67 29.78 -17.58 -31.24
CA TRP A 67 30.14 -17.95 -29.87
C TRP A 67 30.67 -16.73 -29.10
N PHE A 68 30.37 -16.66 -27.81
CA PHE A 68 30.89 -15.64 -26.90
C PHE A 68 31.93 -16.28 -25.99
N THR A 69 33.16 -15.77 -25.99
CA THR A 69 34.22 -16.25 -25.10
C THR A 69 34.51 -15.17 -24.06
N ALA A 70 34.37 -15.49 -22.78
CA ALA A 70 34.77 -14.62 -21.68
C ALA A 70 36.01 -15.20 -21.00
N TYR A 71 37.06 -14.39 -20.83
CA TYR A 71 38.29 -14.80 -20.16
C TYR A 71 38.34 -14.26 -18.72
N ARG A 72 38.97 -15.02 -17.82
CA ARG A 72 39.26 -14.61 -16.43
C ARG A 72 40.74 -14.85 -16.19
N SER A 73 41.53 -13.82 -15.86
CA SER A 73 42.94 -14.00 -15.48
C SER A 73 43.30 -13.50 -14.08
N HIS A 74 42.43 -12.79 -13.34
CA HIS A 74 42.57 -12.50 -11.90
C HIS A 74 41.30 -11.80 -11.36
N PRO A 75 41.08 -11.67 -10.03
CA PRO A 75 39.87 -11.06 -9.43
C PRO A 75 39.63 -9.58 -9.78
N SER A 76 40.62 -8.90 -10.36
CA SER A 76 40.57 -7.52 -10.82
C SER A 76 40.73 -7.38 -12.35
N ALA A 77 40.63 -8.49 -13.10
CA ALA A 77 40.85 -8.53 -14.54
C ALA A 77 39.62 -8.07 -15.36
N LYS A 78 39.92 -7.46 -16.52
CA LYS A 78 38.97 -6.97 -17.52
C LYS A 78 38.18 -8.14 -18.14
N ILE A 79 36.88 -7.98 -18.34
CA ILE A 79 36.06 -8.90 -19.15
C ILE A 79 36.10 -8.41 -20.59
N SER A 80 36.78 -9.12 -21.47
CA SER A 80 36.79 -8.86 -22.91
C SER A 80 35.79 -9.78 -23.59
N ILE A 81 34.88 -9.22 -24.41
CA ILE A 81 33.88 -9.97 -25.18
C ILE A 81 34.26 -9.89 -26.65
N GLY A 82 34.72 -11.00 -27.23
CA GLY A 82 34.98 -11.10 -28.68
C GLY A 82 33.73 -11.54 -29.43
N LEU A 83 33.30 -10.75 -30.42
CA LEU A 83 32.29 -11.15 -31.40
C LEU A 83 33.00 -11.57 -32.69
N ASN A 84 32.80 -12.80 -33.13
CA ASN A 84 33.18 -13.21 -34.48
C ASN A 84 31.92 -13.22 -35.35
N ALA A 85 31.62 -12.08 -35.98
CA ALA A 85 30.47 -11.94 -36.87
C ALA A 85 30.98 -11.83 -38.31
N SER A 86 30.74 -12.87 -39.12
CA SER A 86 31.10 -12.88 -40.55
C SER A 86 30.16 -12.02 -41.42
N LYS A 87 29.17 -11.34 -40.82
CA LYS A 87 28.31 -10.35 -41.49
C LYS A 87 28.09 -9.15 -40.57
N ALA A 88 28.22 -7.96 -41.16
CA ALA A 88 28.16 -6.66 -40.47
C ALA A 88 26.87 -6.51 -39.65
N LEU A 89 27.02 -6.24 -38.36
CA LEU A 89 25.96 -5.75 -37.50
C LEU A 89 25.69 -4.29 -37.89
N SER A 90 24.51 -4.02 -38.46
CA SER A 90 24.04 -2.69 -38.83
C SER A 90 22.87 -2.26 -37.95
N ALA A 91 23.10 -2.12 -36.64
CA ALA A 91 22.24 -1.37 -35.72
C ALA A 91 22.90 -1.33 -34.33
N GLU A 92 22.64 -0.28 -33.55
CA GLU A 92 22.89 -0.30 -32.10
C GLU A 92 22.00 -1.39 -31.50
N GLU A 93 22.59 -2.50 -31.05
CA GLU A 93 21.89 -3.57 -30.34
C GLU A 93 22.15 -3.46 -28.84
N ASP A 94 21.08 -3.50 -28.04
CA ASP A 94 21.16 -3.56 -26.58
C ASP A 94 21.24 -5.01 -26.12
N ILE A 95 22.30 -5.37 -25.39
CA ILE A 95 22.51 -6.73 -24.87
C ILE A 95 22.49 -6.69 -23.33
N LEU A 96 21.63 -7.52 -22.73
CA LEU A 96 21.56 -7.75 -21.29
C LEU A 96 22.23 -9.09 -20.95
N LEU A 97 23.16 -9.09 -19.99
CA LEU A 97 23.88 -10.29 -19.54
C LEU A 97 23.42 -10.70 -18.14
N PHE A 98 23.17 -11.99 -17.94
CA PHE A 98 22.77 -12.56 -16.64
C PHE A 98 23.79 -13.61 -16.19
N ARG A 99 24.19 -13.59 -14.91
CA ARG A 99 24.90 -14.70 -14.25
C ARG A 99 23.93 -15.52 -13.40
N ARG A 100 24.25 -16.80 -13.24
CA ARG A 100 23.46 -17.79 -12.48
C ARG A 100 23.47 -17.53 -10.96
N ASP A 101 24.37 -16.68 -10.50
CA ASP A 101 24.76 -16.45 -9.11
C ASP A 101 24.66 -14.97 -8.69
N GLY A 102 24.03 -14.11 -9.51
CA GLY A 102 23.71 -12.71 -9.19
C GLY A 102 23.55 -11.83 -10.44
N ILE A 103 22.72 -10.79 -10.35
CA ILE A 103 22.44 -9.86 -11.48
C ILE A 103 23.61 -8.89 -11.68
N CYS A 104 24.01 -8.70 -12.94
CA CYS A 104 24.77 -7.53 -13.39
C CYS A 104 23.99 -6.88 -14.54
N ALA A 105 23.01 -6.04 -14.23
CA ALA A 105 22.29 -5.28 -15.24
C ALA A 105 23.13 -4.05 -15.60
N ARG A 106 23.77 -4.06 -16.77
CA ARG A 106 24.30 -2.83 -17.36
C ARG A 106 24.04 -2.79 -18.86
N HIS A 107 23.67 -1.60 -19.31
CA HIS A 107 23.46 -1.23 -20.70
C HIS A 107 24.82 -1.22 -21.41
N ILE A 108 24.99 -2.03 -22.46
CA ILE A 108 26.22 -2.04 -23.28
C ILE A 108 25.85 -1.46 -24.64
N LYS A 109 26.25 -0.21 -24.90
CA LYS A 109 26.18 0.38 -26.24
C LYS A 109 27.39 -0.07 -27.06
N LEU A 110 27.16 -0.85 -28.11
CA LEU A 110 28.19 -1.19 -29.08
C LEU A 110 28.31 -0.06 -30.12
N ARG A 111 29.37 0.74 -30.06
CA ARG A 111 29.73 1.69 -31.12
C ARG A 111 30.74 1.06 -32.08
N GLN A 112 30.45 1.05 -33.38
CA GLN A 112 31.42 0.66 -34.40
C GLN A 112 32.66 1.57 -34.34
N ARG A 113 33.86 0.98 -34.32
CA ARG A 113 35.07 1.61 -34.87
C ARG A 113 35.38 0.95 -36.22
N ARG A 114 35.66 1.77 -37.24
CA ARG A 114 36.01 1.30 -38.59
C ARG A 114 37.28 0.44 -38.57
N ALA A 115 37.13 -0.75 -39.16
CA ALA A 115 38.11 -1.58 -39.86
C ALA A 115 39.46 -1.90 -39.18
N SER A 116 39.62 -3.16 -38.78
CA SER A 116 40.67 -4.12 -39.21
C SER A 116 40.67 -5.29 -38.22
N HIS A 117 41.04 -6.48 -38.69
CA HIS A 117 40.97 -7.75 -37.96
C HIS A 117 41.66 -7.70 -36.59
N SER A 118 40.94 -7.34 -35.53
CA SER A 118 41.35 -7.56 -34.13
C SER A 118 40.17 -7.28 -33.20
N ALA A 119 40.05 -8.10 -32.16
CA ALA A 119 38.94 -8.11 -31.21
C ALA A 119 38.72 -6.73 -30.57
N THR A 120 37.46 -6.30 -30.46
CA THR A 120 37.10 -5.06 -29.76
C THR A 120 37.08 -5.32 -28.25
N GLU A 121 38.12 -4.89 -27.52
CA GLU A 121 38.14 -4.96 -26.06
C GLU A 121 37.41 -3.76 -25.43
N VAL A 122 36.46 -4.03 -24.55
CA VAL A 122 35.82 -3.03 -23.68
C VAL A 122 36.11 -3.40 -22.23
N SER A 123 36.70 -2.49 -21.44
CA SER A 123 37.16 -2.81 -20.08
C SER A 123 36.55 -1.91 -19.01
N HIS A 124 36.01 -2.48 -17.92
CA HIS A 124 35.52 -1.71 -16.77
C HIS A 124 35.61 -2.45 -15.41
N ARG A 125 35.78 -1.70 -14.31
CA ARG A 125 36.00 -2.17 -12.92
C ARG A 125 34.76 -1.90 -12.03
N GLY A 126 34.37 -2.86 -11.19
CA GLY A 126 33.35 -2.69 -10.13
C GLY A 126 33.21 -3.93 -9.22
N ILE A 127 32.96 -3.74 -7.92
CA ILE A 127 32.92 -4.77 -6.86
C ILE A 127 31.49 -5.36 -6.75
N CYS A 128 31.36 -6.70 -6.71
CA CYS A 128 30.09 -7.42 -6.52
C CYS A 128 30.01 -8.09 -5.14
N ARG A 129 28.86 -8.00 -4.45
CA ARG A 129 28.52 -8.82 -3.26
C ARG A 129 27.33 -9.76 -3.57
N PRO A 130 27.30 -11.00 -3.06
CA PRO A 130 26.25 -11.98 -3.36
C PRO A 130 24.98 -11.80 -2.50
N LEU A 131 23.79 -11.88 -3.10
CA LEU A 131 22.47 -11.93 -2.44
C LEU A 131 21.50 -12.90 -3.19
N PRO A 132 20.46 -13.47 -2.53
CA PRO A 132 19.75 -14.67 -3.03
C PRO A 132 18.73 -14.44 -4.16
N TRP A 133 18.67 -15.39 -5.10
CA TRP A 133 17.99 -15.38 -6.42
C TRP A 133 16.44 -15.23 -6.44
N ARG A 134 15.72 -15.65 -5.39
CA ARG A 134 14.25 -15.81 -5.48
C ARG A 134 13.44 -14.52 -5.49
N GLN A 135 13.96 -13.40 -4.98
CA GLN A 135 13.24 -12.11 -5.00
C GLN A 135 13.31 -11.40 -6.36
N TYR A 136 14.29 -11.72 -7.21
CA TYR A 136 14.52 -10.97 -8.44
C TYR A 136 13.89 -11.57 -9.70
N ALA A 137 13.53 -12.85 -9.75
CA ALA A 137 12.82 -13.39 -10.92
C ALA A 137 11.49 -12.66 -11.18
N TYR A 138 10.81 -12.25 -10.10
CA TYR A 138 9.59 -11.45 -10.17
C TYR A 138 9.89 -9.99 -10.53
N GLN A 139 10.94 -9.39 -9.94
CA GLN A 139 11.33 -8.01 -10.25
C GLN A 139 11.88 -7.84 -11.67
N ALA A 140 12.58 -8.83 -12.23
CA ALA A 140 13.11 -8.80 -13.59
C ALA A 140 11.99 -8.90 -14.65
N TYR A 141 10.94 -9.68 -14.37
CA TYR A 141 9.74 -9.75 -15.21
C TYR A 141 8.99 -8.41 -15.22
N VAL A 142 8.79 -7.81 -14.03
CA VAL A 142 8.13 -6.51 -13.88
C VAL A 142 8.96 -5.37 -14.51
N LEU A 143 10.29 -5.40 -14.38
CA LEU A 143 11.18 -4.38 -14.95
C LEU A 143 11.27 -4.46 -16.48
N THR A 144 11.09 -5.64 -17.08
CA THR A 144 11.08 -5.79 -18.55
C THR A 144 9.76 -5.32 -19.16
N GLU A 145 8.61 -5.57 -18.53
CA GLU A 145 7.34 -4.97 -18.98
C GLU A 145 7.30 -3.44 -18.76
N ALA A 146 7.81 -2.96 -17.62
CA ALA A 146 7.90 -1.53 -17.35
C ALA A 146 8.86 -0.81 -18.32
N HIS A 147 10.01 -1.40 -18.66
CA HIS A 147 10.90 -0.85 -19.68
C HIS A 147 10.24 -0.82 -21.06
N PHE A 148 9.47 -1.85 -21.42
CA PHE A 148 8.77 -1.90 -22.71
C PHE A 148 7.71 -0.80 -22.84
N LEU A 149 6.94 -0.55 -21.77
CA LEU A 149 5.97 0.56 -21.71
C LEU A 149 6.65 1.94 -21.79
N LEU A 150 7.80 2.09 -21.13
CA LEU A 150 8.54 3.37 -21.09
C LEU A 150 9.29 3.67 -22.40
N TYR A 151 9.81 2.67 -23.11
CA TYR A 151 10.63 2.87 -24.32
C TYR A 151 9.86 2.84 -25.64
N HIS A 152 8.71 2.16 -25.70
CA HIS A 152 7.95 2.02 -26.96
C HIS A 152 6.70 2.89 -27.04
N GLY A 153 6.47 3.78 -26.07
CA GLY A 153 5.47 4.81 -26.19
C GLY A 153 4.13 4.25 -26.68
N PHE A 154 3.70 3.12 -26.11
CA PHE A 154 2.28 2.78 -26.11
C PHE A 154 1.60 3.84 -25.26
N THR A 155 1.41 5.02 -25.83
CA THR A 155 0.27 5.82 -25.46
C THR A 155 -0.90 4.89 -25.71
N MET A 156 -1.49 4.35 -24.65
CA MET A 156 -2.89 3.95 -24.70
C MET A 156 -3.57 5.16 -25.33
N GLN A 157 -3.98 5.06 -26.60
CA GLN A 157 -4.70 6.15 -27.24
C GLN A 157 -6.01 6.24 -26.48
N HIS A 158 -6.02 7.06 -25.43
CA HIS A 158 -7.19 7.30 -24.64
C HIS A 158 -8.23 7.83 -25.60
N VAL A 159 -9.35 7.12 -25.73
CA VAL A 159 -10.49 7.61 -26.48
C VAL A 159 -10.87 8.95 -25.88
N THR A 160 -10.79 10.01 -26.69
CA THR A 160 -11.10 11.37 -26.25
C THR A 160 -12.49 11.77 -26.73
N LEU A 161 -12.97 12.93 -26.26
CA LEU A 161 -14.18 13.52 -26.81
C LEU A 161 -14.06 13.79 -28.32
N GLN A 162 -12.85 14.07 -28.83
CA GLN A 162 -12.63 14.22 -30.27
C GLN A 162 -12.75 12.88 -31.01
N THR A 163 -12.24 11.79 -30.43
CA THR A 163 -12.39 10.44 -31.03
C THR A 163 -13.87 10.07 -31.18
N ILE A 164 -14.69 10.34 -30.16
CA ILE A 164 -16.13 10.05 -30.17
C ILE A 164 -16.87 10.97 -31.13
N ALA A 165 -16.55 12.27 -31.13
CA ALA A 165 -17.13 13.22 -32.09
C ALA A 165 -16.87 12.78 -33.54
N LYS A 166 -15.65 12.34 -33.84
CA LYS A 166 -15.28 11.81 -35.16
C LYS A 166 -16.03 10.51 -35.51
N ALA A 167 -16.19 9.60 -34.55
CA ALA A 167 -16.88 8.32 -34.77
C ALA A 167 -18.41 8.46 -34.88
N SER A 168 -18.99 9.44 -34.18
CA SER A 168 -20.45 9.66 -34.13
C SER A 168 -20.94 10.72 -35.12
N GLY A 169 -20.05 11.54 -35.67
CA GLY A 169 -20.40 12.65 -36.56
C GLY A 169 -20.99 13.88 -35.85
N PHE A 170 -21.10 13.88 -34.52
CA PHE A 170 -21.58 15.02 -33.74
C PHE A 170 -20.44 15.96 -33.33
N ALA A 171 -20.79 17.22 -33.05
CA ALA A 171 -19.83 18.19 -32.50
C ALA A 171 -19.31 17.76 -31.11
N VAL A 172 -18.06 18.11 -30.81
CA VAL A 172 -17.42 17.83 -29.51
C VAL A 172 -18.22 18.39 -28.34
N SER A 173 -18.86 19.56 -28.51
CA SER A 173 -19.75 20.18 -27.52
C SER A 173 -20.99 19.33 -27.23
N THR A 174 -21.63 18.78 -28.27
CA THR A 174 -22.78 17.87 -28.18
C THR A 174 -22.38 16.58 -27.46
N VAL A 175 -21.27 15.95 -27.87
CA VAL A 175 -20.75 14.74 -27.21
C VAL A 175 -20.43 15.01 -25.74
N SER A 176 -19.79 16.14 -25.43
CA SER A 176 -19.49 16.56 -24.06
C SER A 176 -20.74 16.80 -23.22
N ALA A 177 -21.79 17.42 -23.77
CA ALA A 177 -23.04 17.64 -23.06
C ALA A 177 -23.75 16.32 -22.72
N VAL A 178 -23.83 15.40 -23.68
CA VAL A 178 -24.44 14.07 -23.46
C VAL A 178 -23.66 13.27 -22.41
N LEU A 179 -22.33 13.15 -22.55
CA LEU A 179 -21.51 12.36 -21.63
C LEU A 179 -21.37 12.99 -20.23
N ARG A 180 -21.80 14.25 -20.04
CA ARG A 180 -21.94 14.91 -18.73
C ARG A 180 -23.35 14.79 -18.13
N GLY A 181 -24.28 14.10 -18.79
CA GLY A 181 -25.67 14.03 -18.35
C GLY A 181 -26.43 15.36 -18.53
N GLN A 182 -25.92 16.27 -19.36
CA GLN A 182 -26.55 17.57 -19.68
C GLN A 182 -27.26 17.57 -21.03
N GLY A 183 -27.59 16.39 -21.56
CA GLY A 183 -28.25 16.24 -22.86
C GLY A 183 -29.59 16.96 -22.94
N ASP A 184 -30.43 16.78 -21.91
CA ASP A 184 -31.76 17.39 -21.85
C ASP A 184 -31.70 18.91 -21.70
N ALA A 185 -30.82 19.41 -20.81
CA ALA A 185 -30.58 20.84 -20.64
C ALA A 185 -30.05 21.51 -21.93
N SER A 186 -29.32 20.75 -22.74
CA SER A 186 -28.80 21.19 -24.05
C SER A 186 -29.80 20.93 -25.20
N ARG A 187 -31.03 20.50 -24.89
CA ARG A 187 -32.10 20.17 -25.85
C ARG A 187 -31.68 19.12 -26.89
N ILE A 188 -30.81 18.19 -26.51
CA ILE A 188 -30.33 17.10 -27.37
C ILE A 188 -31.38 15.98 -27.36
N LYS A 189 -31.82 15.55 -28.54
CA LYS A 189 -32.84 14.49 -28.67
C LYS A 189 -32.42 13.20 -27.94
N PRO A 190 -33.34 12.51 -27.24
CA PRO A 190 -33.01 11.27 -26.53
C PRO A 190 -32.38 10.18 -27.42
N SER A 191 -32.78 10.11 -28.69
CA SER A 191 -32.18 9.19 -29.67
C SER A 191 -30.70 9.48 -29.91
N THR A 192 -30.33 10.75 -30.05
CA THR A 192 -28.95 11.21 -30.21
C THR A 192 -28.13 10.97 -28.94
N GLN A 193 -28.73 11.17 -27.76
CA GLN A 193 -28.05 10.87 -26.49
C GLN A 193 -27.68 9.38 -26.40
N LYS A 194 -28.63 8.48 -26.71
CA LYS A 194 -28.42 7.02 -26.71
C LYS A 194 -27.33 6.61 -27.71
N GLU A 195 -27.33 7.19 -28.90
CA GLU A 195 -26.33 6.91 -29.94
C GLU A 195 -24.91 7.28 -29.49
N ILE A 196 -24.74 8.49 -28.96
CA ILE A 196 -23.43 8.96 -28.45
C ILE A 196 -22.92 8.07 -27.32
N ILE A 197 -23.79 7.70 -26.36
CA ILE A 197 -23.44 6.82 -25.24
C ILE A 197 -22.98 5.45 -25.75
N LYS A 198 -23.74 4.85 -26.68
CA LYS A 198 -23.40 3.54 -27.26
C LYS A 198 -22.04 3.56 -27.99
N ILE A 199 -21.77 4.63 -28.76
CA ILE A 199 -20.49 4.78 -29.45
C ILE A 199 -19.35 4.96 -28.43
N ALA A 200 -19.54 5.79 -27.42
CA ALA A 200 -18.55 6.00 -26.35
C ALA A 200 -18.22 4.69 -25.63
N GLU A 201 -19.23 3.88 -25.27
CA GLU A 201 -19.06 2.56 -24.66
C GLU A 201 -18.31 1.59 -25.59
N SER A 202 -18.68 1.53 -26.87
CA SER A 202 -18.05 0.63 -27.85
C SER A 202 -16.57 0.92 -28.09
N LEU A 203 -16.18 2.19 -27.91
CA LEU A 203 -14.80 2.64 -28.04
C LEU A 203 -14.03 2.50 -26.72
N GLY A 204 -14.67 2.13 -25.62
CA GLY A 204 -14.04 2.08 -24.30
C GLY A 204 -13.72 3.46 -23.73
N TYR A 205 -14.54 4.47 -24.04
CA TYR A 205 -14.38 5.80 -23.46
C TYR A 205 -14.53 5.77 -21.95
N GLN A 206 -13.51 6.27 -21.26
CA GLN A 206 -13.60 6.59 -19.84
C GLN A 206 -13.47 8.11 -19.65
N PRO A 207 -14.40 8.75 -18.94
CA PRO A 207 -14.29 10.16 -18.60
C PRO A 207 -12.97 10.44 -17.87
N ASN A 208 -12.17 11.36 -18.41
CA ASN A 208 -10.94 11.79 -17.76
C ASN A 208 -11.27 12.68 -16.54
N ILE A 209 -11.10 12.10 -15.36
CA ILE A 209 -11.44 12.73 -14.07
C ILE A 209 -10.53 13.95 -13.81
N ILE A 210 -9.24 13.86 -14.15
CA ILE A 210 -8.28 14.97 -13.99
C ILE A 210 -8.67 16.16 -14.88
N ALA A 211 -8.99 15.90 -16.14
CA ALA A 211 -9.42 16.95 -17.07
C ALA A 211 -10.76 17.59 -16.64
N ARG A 212 -11.65 16.82 -16.01
CA ARG A 212 -12.88 17.34 -15.40
C ARG A 212 -12.56 18.20 -14.18
N ALA A 213 -11.64 17.77 -13.34
CA ALA A 213 -11.22 18.51 -12.14
C ALA A 213 -10.60 19.86 -12.50
N LEU A 214 -9.67 19.89 -13.46
CA LEU A 214 -9.03 21.13 -13.93
C LEU A 214 -10.04 22.16 -14.46
N ARG A 215 -11.10 21.70 -15.15
CA ARG A 215 -12.14 22.60 -15.66
C ARG A 215 -13.13 23.09 -14.60
N SER A 216 -13.47 22.23 -13.64
CA SER A 216 -14.48 22.54 -12.63
C SER A 216 -13.90 23.15 -11.34
N GLY A 217 -12.58 23.10 -11.16
CA GLY A 217 -11.91 23.41 -9.90
C GLY A 217 -12.20 22.37 -8.80
N LYS A 218 -12.89 21.27 -9.12
CA LYS A 218 -13.42 20.28 -8.18
C LYS A 218 -12.94 18.89 -8.53
N THR A 219 -12.16 18.27 -7.64
CA THR A 219 -11.59 16.93 -7.85
C THR A 219 -12.63 15.82 -7.67
N GLY A 220 -13.68 16.07 -6.87
CA GLY A 220 -14.65 15.09 -6.40
C GLY A 220 -14.04 14.03 -5.47
N ILE A 221 -12.84 14.31 -4.93
CA ILE A 221 -12.07 13.35 -4.13
C ILE A 221 -12.36 13.59 -2.65
N VAL A 222 -12.81 12.54 -1.97
CA VAL A 222 -12.73 12.41 -0.52
C VAL A 222 -11.51 11.56 -0.19
N ALA A 223 -10.53 12.15 0.49
CA ALA A 223 -9.32 11.45 0.90
C ALA A 223 -9.47 10.89 2.32
N ILE A 224 -9.08 9.64 2.51
CA ILE A 224 -8.91 9.04 3.84
C ILE A 224 -7.44 8.74 4.06
N ALA A 225 -6.89 9.27 5.14
CA ALA A 225 -5.59 8.90 5.66
C ALA A 225 -5.62 7.45 6.13
N ALA A 226 -5.00 6.54 5.38
CA ALA A 226 -4.89 5.14 5.79
C ALA A 226 -3.83 5.00 6.88
N SER A 227 -4.12 4.18 7.89
CA SER A 227 -3.12 3.82 8.89
C SER A 227 -2.13 2.81 8.32
N PRO A 228 -0.86 2.82 8.78
CA PRO A 228 0.14 1.84 8.36
C PRO A 228 -0.32 0.40 8.52
N ALA A 229 0.16 -0.48 7.64
CA ALA A 229 0.00 -1.92 7.78
C ALA A 229 0.47 -2.40 9.18
N GLY A 230 -0.32 -3.29 9.79
CA GLY A 230 -0.02 -3.85 11.12
C GLY A 230 -0.97 -3.41 12.25
N PHE A 231 -1.92 -2.51 11.98
CA PHE A 231 -2.96 -2.10 12.95
C PHE A 231 -4.37 -2.36 12.40
N PRO A 232 -4.88 -3.61 12.49
CA PRO A 232 -6.12 -4.02 11.83
C PRO A 232 -7.34 -3.19 12.21
N ILE A 233 -7.49 -2.81 13.48
CA ILE A 233 -8.66 -2.03 13.92
C ILE A 233 -8.75 -0.69 13.19
N ARG A 234 -7.60 -0.06 12.90
CA ARG A 234 -7.54 1.27 12.31
C ARG A 234 -7.98 1.22 10.86
N GLN A 235 -7.46 0.22 10.14
CA GLN A 235 -7.88 -0.06 8.78
C GLN A 235 -9.37 -0.42 8.72
N MET A 236 -9.86 -1.27 9.62
CA MET A 236 -11.29 -1.62 9.65
C MET A 236 -12.19 -0.39 9.89
N ARG A 237 -11.81 0.52 10.79
CA ARG A 237 -12.53 1.79 11.01
C ARG A 237 -12.54 2.65 9.74
N GLN A 238 -11.38 2.87 9.14
CA GLN A 238 -11.23 3.70 7.94
C GLN A 238 -12.01 3.12 6.75
N SER A 239 -11.90 1.80 6.51
CA SER A 239 -12.63 1.11 5.45
C SER A 239 -14.14 1.16 5.66
N ALA A 240 -14.62 0.94 6.89
CA ALA A 240 -16.06 1.03 7.18
C ALA A 240 -16.61 2.44 6.94
N VAL A 241 -15.87 3.49 7.33
CA VAL A 241 -16.22 4.89 7.03
C VAL A 241 -16.20 5.16 5.52
N ALA A 242 -15.18 4.66 4.80
CA ALA A 242 -15.09 4.76 3.36
C ALA A 242 -16.31 4.15 2.66
N ASP A 243 -16.73 2.96 3.09
CA ASP A 243 -17.90 2.26 2.58
C ASP A 243 -19.19 3.04 2.85
N SER A 244 -19.32 3.59 4.06
CA SER A 244 -20.48 4.41 4.47
C SER A 244 -20.65 5.63 3.56
N ILE A 245 -19.56 6.32 3.23
CA ILE A 245 -19.56 7.50 2.36
C ILE A 245 -19.73 7.10 0.89
N THR A 246 -19.12 6.00 0.46
CA THR A 246 -19.23 5.50 -0.92
C THR A 246 -20.66 5.09 -1.25
N ARG A 247 -21.39 4.48 -0.31
CA ARG A 247 -22.81 4.14 -0.46
C ARG A 247 -23.71 5.36 -0.67
N GLN A 248 -23.26 6.54 -0.24
CA GLN A 248 -23.95 7.82 -0.46
C GLN A 248 -23.57 8.48 -1.80
N GLY A 249 -22.81 7.80 -2.66
CA GLY A 249 -22.49 8.24 -4.03
C GLY A 249 -21.19 9.02 -4.17
N TYR A 250 -20.41 9.15 -3.09
CA TYR A 250 -19.11 9.84 -3.11
C TYR A 250 -17.98 8.89 -3.48
N ARG A 251 -16.92 9.45 -4.06
CA ARG A 251 -15.69 8.70 -4.37
C ARG A 251 -14.68 8.90 -3.26
N VAL A 252 -14.39 7.81 -2.57
CA VAL A 252 -13.42 7.79 -1.48
C VAL A 252 -12.12 7.17 -1.97
N HIS A 253 -11.02 7.84 -1.69
CA HIS A 253 -9.67 7.37 -1.99
C HIS A 253 -8.90 7.22 -0.67
N MET A 254 -8.46 5.99 -0.38
CA MET A 254 -7.61 5.72 0.77
C MET A 254 -6.14 5.90 0.36
N PHE A 255 -5.40 6.68 1.14
CA PHE A 255 -4.00 6.95 0.89
C PHE A 255 -3.13 6.41 2.03
N ASP A 256 -2.31 5.44 1.70
CA ASP A 256 -1.27 4.94 2.59
C ASP A 256 -0.01 5.78 2.40
N PHE A 257 0.36 6.54 3.44
CA PHE A 257 1.63 7.24 3.49
C PHE A 257 2.44 6.71 4.66
N SER A 258 3.77 6.70 4.51
CA SER A 258 4.67 6.37 5.60
C SER A 258 4.42 7.33 6.77
N TRP A 259 3.85 6.80 7.85
CA TRP A 259 3.42 7.58 9.00
C TRP A 259 4.62 7.81 9.93
N ASP A 260 5.27 8.96 9.78
CA ASP A 260 6.22 9.43 10.78
C ASP A 260 5.45 10.16 11.88
N ARG A 261 5.34 9.52 13.06
CA ARG A 261 4.69 10.12 14.24
C ARG A 261 5.33 11.44 14.65
N GLY A 262 6.58 11.69 14.26
CA GLY A 262 7.28 12.94 14.52
C GLY A 262 6.84 14.11 13.64
N ASN A 263 6.09 13.88 12.56
CA ASN A 263 5.76 14.91 11.57
C ASN A 263 4.35 14.77 10.97
N GLU A 264 3.32 14.88 11.83
CA GLU A 264 1.91 14.82 11.42
C GLU A 264 1.53 15.94 10.42
N ARG A 265 2.20 17.10 10.50
CA ARG A 265 2.02 18.19 9.54
C ARG A 265 2.41 17.76 8.12
N ALA A 266 3.59 17.20 7.93
CA ALA A 266 4.03 16.71 6.62
C ALA A 266 3.12 15.59 6.10
N PHE A 267 2.60 14.74 6.99
CA PHE A 267 1.61 13.73 6.62
C PHE A 267 0.34 14.37 6.05
N LEU A 268 -0.20 15.42 6.69
CA LEU A 268 -1.36 16.16 6.19
C LEU A 268 -1.05 16.89 4.87
N GLU A 269 0.15 17.44 4.70
CA GLU A 269 0.57 18.08 3.44
C GLU A 269 0.63 17.07 2.29
N ASN A 270 1.15 15.86 2.54
CA ASN A 270 1.21 14.80 1.53
C ASN A 270 -0.19 14.37 1.06
N ILE A 271 -1.12 14.14 1.99
CA ILE A 271 -2.49 13.71 1.62
C ILE A 271 -3.29 14.82 0.95
N THR A 272 -2.98 16.09 1.21
CA THR A 272 -3.70 17.21 0.62
C THR A 272 -3.06 17.76 -0.65
N ALA A 273 -1.86 17.30 -1.03
CA ALA A 273 -1.21 17.65 -2.30
C ALA A 273 -2.07 17.29 -3.53
N ILE A 274 -2.95 16.28 -3.40
CA ILE A 274 -3.92 15.90 -4.45
C ILE A 274 -5.18 16.79 -4.49
N SER A 275 -5.23 17.84 -3.66
CA SER A 275 -6.35 18.78 -3.55
C SER A 275 -7.71 18.09 -3.31
N PRO A 276 -7.86 17.32 -2.22
CA PRO A 276 -9.14 16.69 -1.91
C PRO A 276 -10.18 17.76 -1.49
N GLU A 277 -11.44 17.54 -1.85
CA GLU A 277 -12.56 18.38 -1.39
C GLU A 277 -12.99 18.00 0.04
N GLY A 278 -12.70 16.77 0.46
CA GLY A 278 -12.89 16.35 1.84
C GLY A 278 -11.81 15.41 2.32
N LEU A 279 -11.53 15.48 3.61
CA LEU A 279 -10.43 14.80 4.26
C LEU A 279 -10.93 14.13 5.54
N ILE A 280 -10.69 12.82 5.65
CA ILE A 280 -10.95 12.05 6.87
C ILE A 280 -9.61 11.62 7.43
N ILE A 281 -9.38 11.97 8.68
CA ILE A 281 -8.12 11.74 9.38
C ILE A 281 -8.32 10.94 10.66
N SER A 282 -7.25 10.32 11.09
CA SER A 282 -7.11 9.68 12.39
C SER A 282 -5.70 9.93 12.92
N GLU A 283 -5.53 9.77 14.23
CA GLU A 283 -4.26 9.76 14.93
C GLU A 283 -3.47 11.08 14.91
N ILE A 284 -4.11 12.22 14.67
CA ILE A 284 -3.48 13.53 14.88
C ILE A 284 -3.43 13.84 16.39
N SER A 285 -2.27 14.27 16.88
CA SER A 285 -2.05 14.59 18.28
C SER A 285 -2.48 16.01 18.61
N ASP A 286 -3.15 16.18 19.77
CA ASP A 286 -3.44 17.50 20.33
C ASP A 286 -2.16 18.30 20.66
N ASN A 287 -1.03 17.61 20.83
CA ASN A 287 0.25 18.25 21.15
C ASN A 287 1.06 18.66 19.91
N ASN A 288 0.42 18.74 18.73
CA ASN A 288 1.07 19.15 17.48
C ASN A 288 0.42 20.41 16.89
N PRO A 289 0.77 21.62 17.40
CA PRO A 289 0.17 22.88 16.93
C PRO A 289 0.25 23.09 15.42
N ALA A 290 1.34 22.66 14.77
CA ALA A 290 1.52 22.82 13.34
C ALA A 290 0.50 22.02 12.53
N ALA A 291 0.19 20.78 12.96
CA ALA A 291 -0.84 19.96 12.35
C ALA A 291 -2.24 20.58 12.56
N ILE A 292 -2.54 21.06 13.78
CA ILE A 292 -3.81 21.71 14.09
C ILE A 292 -4.02 22.98 13.25
N GLU A 293 -3.00 23.83 13.15
CA GLU A 293 -3.02 25.02 12.30
C GLU A 293 -3.27 24.66 10.82
N TYR A 294 -2.69 23.55 10.35
CA TYR A 294 -2.92 23.09 8.98
C TYR A 294 -4.37 22.69 8.74
N LEU A 295 -4.97 21.93 9.66
CA LEU A 295 -6.38 21.52 9.56
C LEU A 295 -7.30 22.75 9.52
N MET A 296 -7.01 23.78 10.32
CA MET A 296 -7.72 25.06 10.26
C MET A 296 -7.55 25.76 8.92
N MET A 297 -6.34 25.76 8.35
CA MET A 297 -6.07 26.32 7.02
C MET A 297 -6.86 25.58 5.92
N LEU A 298 -6.91 24.25 5.96
CA LEU A 298 -7.69 23.44 5.01
C LEU A 298 -9.18 23.76 5.08
N LYS A 299 -9.73 23.87 6.30
CA LYS A 299 -11.14 24.26 6.51
C LYS A 299 -11.43 25.66 5.93
N LYS A 300 -10.53 26.63 6.13
CA LYS A 300 -10.65 27.98 5.53
C LYS A 300 -10.63 27.95 4.00
N ARG A 301 -9.97 26.97 3.39
CA ARG A 301 -9.95 26.73 1.93
C ARG A 301 -11.18 25.97 1.42
N GLY A 302 -12.13 25.64 2.29
CA GLY A 302 -13.35 24.93 1.93
C GLY A 302 -13.21 23.42 1.87
N VAL A 303 -12.15 22.84 2.42
CA VAL A 303 -12.03 21.38 2.57
C VAL A 303 -12.86 20.93 3.77
N THR A 304 -13.79 19.99 3.56
CA THR A 304 -14.53 19.36 4.66
C THR A 304 -13.61 18.40 5.40
N VAL A 305 -13.44 18.57 6.71
CA VAL A 305 -12.50 17.75 7.51
C VAL A 305 -13.24 17.04 8.64
N LEU A 306 -13.12 15.72 8.68
CA LEU A 306 -13.63 14.87 9.76
C LEU A 306 -12.48 14.11 10.43
N SER A 307 -12.42 14.13 11.76
CA SER A 307 -11.54 13.28 12.54
C SER A 307 -12.29 12.06 13.09
N LEU A 308 -11.66 10.89 12.98
CA LEU A 308 -12.12 9.67 13.65
C LEU A 308 -11.61 9.58 15.10
N ASP A 309 -10.81 10.53 15.55
CA ASP A 309 -10.29 10.56 16.91
C ASP A 309 -10.60 11.90 17.58
N LYS A 310 -10.64 11.89 18.91
CA LYS A 310 -10.74 13.10 19.70
C LYS A 310 -9.47 13.94 19.54
N ILE A 311 -9.66 15.18 19.11
CA ILE A 311 -8.63 16.21 19.02
C ILE A 311 -9.21 17.45 19.69
N ALA A 312 -8.99 17.59 21.00
CA ALA A 312 -9.60 18.63 21.82
C ALA A 312 -9.35 20.03 21.26
N SER A 313 -8.14 20.27 20.75
CA SER A 313 -7.67 21.56 20.25
C SER A 313 -8.16 21.92 18.84
N ALA A 314 -8.66 20.96 18.05
CA ALA A 314 -9.04 21.20 16.66
C ALA A 314 -10.53 21.60 16.50
N PRO A 315 -10.83 22.70 15.78
CA PRO A 315 -12.20 23.12 15.45
C PRO A 315 -12.71 22.44 14.17
N ILE A 316 -12.69 21.10 14.16
CA ILE A 316 -13.17 20.24 13.07
C ILE A 316 -14.21 19.25 13.58
N ASP A 317 -14.97 18.66 12.67
CA ASP A 317 -15.91 17.60 13.00
C ASP A 317 -15.18 16.37 13.53
N GLN A 318 -15.78 15.71 14.53
CA GLN A 318 -15.17 14.54 15.17
C GLN A 318 -16.23 13.49 15.43
N VAL A 319 -15.97 12.25 15.01
CA VAL A 319 -16.73 11.07 15.41
C VAL A 319 -15.74 10.07 15.99
N TYR A 320 -15.73 9.93 17.31
CA TYR A 320 -14.61 9.30 18.01
C TYR A 320 -15.08 8.37 19.12
N ILE A 321 -14.18 7.47 19.52
CA ILE A 321 -14.32 6.65 20.72
C ILE A 321 -13.40 7.24 21.78
N ASP A 322 -13.91 7.53 22.97
CA ASP A 322 -13.10 8.14 24.02
C ASP A 322 -12.14 7.10 24.61
N ARG A 323 -10.85 7.42 24.53
CA ARG A 323 -9.77 6.57 25.02
C ARG A 323 -9.78 6.49 26.54
N PHE A 324 -10.25 7.53 27.22
CA PHE A 324 -10.44 7.50 28.66
C PHE A 324 -11.44 6.40 29.05
N ASP A 325 -12.59 6.35 28.37
CA ASP A 325 -13.66 5.38 28.64
C ASP A 325 -13.16 3.95 28.44
N VAL A 326 -12.36 3.69 27.40
CA VAL A 326 -11.75 2.36 27.16
C VAL A 326 -10.90 1.91 28.35
N GLY A 327 -10.06 2.79 28.88
CA GLY A 327 -9.20 2.46 30.03
C GLY A 327 -9.99 2.30 31.33
N TYR A 328 -10.97 3.18 31.54
CA TYR A 328 -11.84 3.14 32.70
C TYR A 328 -12.67 1.85 32.74
N MET A 329 -13.37 1.52 31.66
CA MET A 329 -14.25 0.34 31.57
C MET A 329 -13.50 -0.98 31.73
N ALA A 330 -12.32 -1.11 31.10
CA ALA A 330 -11.50 -2.32 31.24
C ALA A 330 -11.08 -2.55 32.71
N THR A 331 -10.68 -1.48 33.38
CA THR A 331 -10.22 -1.50 34.77
C THR A 331 -11.38 -1.75 35.73
N GLU A 332 -12.49 -1.03 35.54
CA GLU A 332 -13.71 -1.19 36.32
C GLU A 332 -14.23 -2.63 36.25
N TYR A 333 -14.20 -3.25 35.06
CA TYR A 333 -14.57 -4.65 34.89
C TYR A 333 -13.69 -5.60 35.71
N LEU A 334 -12.37 -5.43 35.68
CA LEU A 334 -11.46 -6.24 36.50
C LEU A 334 -11.67 -6.03 38.00
N ILE A 335 -11.95 -4.80 38.44
CA ILE A 335 -12.26 -4.46 39.83
C ILE A 335 -13.56 -5.12 40.27
N LYS A 336 -14.59 -5.14 39.41
CA LYS A 336 -15.88 -5.84 39.62
C LYS A 336 -15.69 -7.35 39.77
N LEU A 337 -14.71 -7.93 39.08
CA LEU A 337 -14.29 -9.32 39.25
C LEU A 337 -13.50 -9.57 40.56
N GLY A 338 -13.23 -8.53 41.35
CA GLY A 338 -12.53 -8.62 42.62
C GLY A 338 -11.01 -8.40 42.53
N HIS A 339 -10.47 -8.12 41.34
CA HIS A 339 -9.03 -7.85 41.21
C HIS A 339 -8.66 -6.54 41.89
N ARG A 340 -7.49 -6.54 42.55
CA ARG A 340 -6.93 -5.39 43.26
C ARG A 340 -5.49 -5.08 42.84
N LYS A 341 -4.72 -6.13 42.49
CA LYS A 341 -3.39 -6.00 41.89
C LYS A 341 -3.52 -6.14 40.37
N ILE A 342 -3.70 -5.01 39.70
CA ILE A 342 -3.88 -4.92 38.25
C ILE A 342 -2.64 -4.26 37.66
N CYS A 343 -2.06 -4.89 36.63
CA CYS A 343 -0.96 -4.31 35.88
C CYS A 343 -1.46 -3.82 34.52
N TYR A 344 -1.14 -2.58 34.17
CA TYR A 344 -1.41 -2.04 32.84
C TYR A 344 -0.14 -2.10 32.00
N LEU A 345 -0.18 -2.87 30.91
CA LEU A 345 0.87 -2.94 29.90
C LEU A 345 0.67 -1.80 28.89
N LEU A 346 1.58 -0.82 28.89
CA LEU A 346 1.52 0.34 27.99
C LEU A 346 2.89 0.77 27.45
N SER A 347 2.92 1.48 26.32
CA SER A 347 4.16 2.07 25.79
C SER A 347 4.51 3.43 26.39
N ARG A 348 5.78 3.56 26.77
CA ARG A 348 6.36 4.75 27.41
C ARG A 348 6.48 5.92 26.44
N LYS A 349 6.69 5.68 25.15
CA LYS A 349 6.71 6.73 24.11
C LYS A 349 5.31 7.30 23.82
N THR A 350 4.25 6.53 24.07
CA THR A 350 2.85 6.96 23.88
C THR A 350 2.24 7.60 25.12
N ALA A 351 2.97 7.66 26.24
CA ALA A 351 2.59 8.39 27.46
C ALA A 351 2.53 9.92 27.26
N ARG A 352 2.87 10.41 26.06
CA ARG A 352 2.49 11.73 25.55
C ARG A 352 1.52 11.53 24.37
N GLY A 353 0.22 11.44 24.64
CA GLY A 353 -0.84 11.28 23.62
C GLY A 353 -1.79 10.09 23.88
N VAL A 354 -2.06 9.29 22.84
CA VAL A 354 -3.11 8.23 22.78
C VAL A 354 -3.16 7.26 23.97
N ALA A 355 -2.02 6.86 24.54
CA ALA A 355 -1.99 5.94 25.69
C ALA A 355 -2.18 6.66 27.04
N ALA A 356 -1.96 7.97 27.10
CA ALA A 356 -2.12 8.77 28.30
C ALA A 356 -3.60 8.82 28.73
N ASP A 357 -4.54 8.93 27.79
CA ASP A 357 -5.97 8.97 28.14
C ASP A 357 -6.46 7.64 28.71
N ARG A 358 -6.04 6.51 28.13
CA ARG A 358 -6.37 5.19 28.69
C ARG A 358 -5.73 4.98 30.07
N ALA A 359 -4.49 5.44 30.26
CA ALA A 359 -3.82 5.38 31.57
C ALA A 359 -4.56 6.22 32.62
N ARG A 360 -5.03 7.43 32.25
CA ARG A 360 -5.89 8.24 33.10
C ARG A 360 -7.21 7.55 33.44
N GLY A 361 -7.80 6.84 32.48
CA GLY A 361 -9.01 6.03 32.71
C GLY A 361 -8.75 4.91 33.73
N PHE A 362 -7.63 4.20 33.58
CA PHE A 362 -7.18 3.19 34.54
C PHE A 362 -6.97 3.77 35.94
N GLU A 363 -6.21 4.86 36.07
CA GLU A 363 -5.95 5.52 37.34
C GLU A 363 -7.24 6.00 38.01
N LYS A 364 -8.17 6.58 37.24
CA LYS A 364 -9.45 7.05 37.76
C LYS A 364 -10.32 5.90 38.25
N ALA A 365 -10.40 4.78 37.51
CA ALA A 365 -11.15 3.60 37.93
C ALA A 365 -10.57 2.97 39.20
N MET A 366 -9.24 2.93 39.33
CA MET A 366 -8.57 2.49 40.55
C MET A 366 -8.91 3.41 41.73
N ALA A 367 -8.81 4.73 41.54
CA ALA A 367 -9.11 5.72 42.56
C ALA A 367 -10.58 5.68 43.02
N ASP A 368 -11.53 5.52 42.10
CA ASP A 368 -12.97 5.41 42.40
C ASP A 368 -13.30 4.18 43.25
N ALA A 369 -12.50 3.11 43.12
CA ALA A 369 -12.60 1.92 43.94
C ALA A 369 -11.78 1.98 45.24
N GLY A 370 -11.19 3.15 45.57
CA GLY A 370 -10.33 3.34 46.73
C GLY A 370 -8.97 2.64 46.63
N LEU A 371 -8.52 2.29 45.43
CA LEU A 371 -7.25 1.61 45.16
C LEU A 371 -6.19 2.62 44.72
N LYS A 372 -4.96 2.42 45.17
CA LYS A 372 -3.81 3.23 44.76
C LYS A 372 -3.07 2.56 43.61
N THR A 373 -2.67 3.36 42.63
CA THR A 373 -1.68 2.95 41.64
C THR A 373 -0.27 3.13 42.20
N SER A 374 0.65 2.28 41.77
CA SER A 374 2.08 2.31 42.06
C SER A 374 2.88 2.09 40.78
N ASP A 375 4.20 2.23 40.83
CA ASP A 375 5.05 1.93 39.67
C ASP A 375 4.86 0.47 39.18
N ASP A 376 4.60 -0.48 40.08
CA ASP A 376 4.29 -1.87 39.76
C ASP A 376 2.93 -2.07 39.07
N SER A 377 2.05 -1.06 39.12
CA SER A 377 0.79 -1.05 38.37
C SER A 377 1.01 -0.84 36.88
N PHE A 378 2.24 -0.53 36.44
CA PHE A 378 2.55 -0.22 35.05
C PHE A 378 3.73 -1.05 34.53
N ALA A 379 3.49 -1.79 33.44
CA ALA A 379 4.53 -2.47 32.68
C ALA A 379 4.84 -1.67 31.40
N TRP A 380 5.96 -0.95 31.41
CA TRP A 380 6.32 0.00 30.35
C TRP A 380 7.06 -0.65 29.18
N ILE A 381 6.48 -0.59 27.97
CA ILE A 381 7.20 -0.88 26.72
C ILE A 381 8.18 0.28 26.47
N LYS A 382 9.49 0.00 26.54
CA LYS A 382 10.57 1.00 26.42
C LYS A 382 10.73 1.54 24.99
N ASP A 383 10.54 0.69 23.97
CA ASP A 383 10.87 1.01 22.57
C ASP A 383 9.69 0.80 21.60
N GLY A 384 8.92 1.85 21.33
CA GLY A 384 8.08 1.96 20.13
C GLY A 384 6.63 1.46 20.22
N ALA A 385 6.04 1.15 19.05
CA ALA A 385 4.64 0.80 18.83
C ALA A 385 4.12 -0.43 19.59
N ASP A 386 2.85 -0.42 19.98
CA ASP A 386 2.19 -1.49 20.73
C ASP A 386 1.82 -2.65 19.79
N ASP A 387 2.73 -3.62 19.66
CA ASP A 387 2.56 -4.81 18.82
C ASP A 387 2.62 -6.12 19.64
N SER A 388 2.35 -7.23 18.97
CA SER A 388 2.35 -8.56 19.59
C SER A 388 3.75 -9.02 20.04
N GLU A 389 4.83 -8.57 19.39
CA GLU A 389 6.19 -8.94 19.80
C GLU A 389 6.53 -8.31 21.16
N LYS A 390 6.12 -7.07 21.38
CA LYS A 390 6.39 -6.37 22.65
C LYS A 390 5.55 -6.87 23.80
N GLY A 391 4.29 -7.24 23.53
CA GLY A 391 3.47 -7.95 24.51
C GLY A 391 4.16 -9.25 24.96
N TYR A 392 4.72 -10.01 24.03
CA TYR A 392 5.49 -11.22 24.32
C TYR A 392 6.74 -10.92 25.18
N ARG A 393 7.55 -9.94 24.78
CA ARG A 393 8.81 -9.60 25.48
C ARG A 393 8.58 -9.16 26.92
N ILE A 394 7.57 -8.34 27.21
CA ILE A 394 7.27 -7.86 28.57
C ILE A 394 7.00 -9.03 29.53
N VAL A 395 6.26 -10.04 29.08
CA VAL A 395 6.01 -11.23 29.89
C VAL A 395 7.29 -12.03 30.09
N MET A 396 8.09 -12.22 29.02
CA MET A 396 9.37 -12.93 29.09
C MET A 396 10.40 -12.25 30.00
N GLU A 397 10.35 -10.91 30.12
CA GLU A 397 11.19 -10.13 31.03
C GLU A 397 10.70 -10.18 32.50
N GLY A 398 9.61 -10.91 32.78
CA GLY A 398 9.08 -11.08 34.14
C GLY A 398 8.44 -9.80 34.71
N LEU A 399 8.09 -8.84 33.84
CA LEU A 399 7.37 -7.63 34.22
C LEU A 399 5.90 -7.92 34.57
N ILE A 400 5.38 -9.05 34.08
CA ILE A 400 4.07 -9.61 34.43
C ILE A 400 4.30 -11.00 35.04
N SER A 401 3.78 -11.24 36.24
CA SER A 401 3.80 -12.56 36.89
C SER A 401 2.71 -12.67 37.96
N PRO A 402 2.27 -13.89 38.34
CA PRO A 402 1.22 -14.07 39.35
C PRO A 402 1.57 -13.48 40.73
N GLY A 403 2.86 -13.34 41.04
CA GLY A 403 3.33 -12.71 42.27
C GLY A 403 3.22 -11.18 42.27
N LYS A 404 3.22 -10.55 41.09
CA LYS A 404 3.14 -9.09 40.90
C LYS A 404 1.70 -8.63 40.70
N CYS A 405 0.94 -9.31 39.86
CA CYS A 405 -0.42 -8.94 39.53
C CYS A 405 -1.32 -10.17 39.36
N THR A 406 -2.62 -9.96 39.56
CA THR A 406 -3.67 -10.99 39.37
C THR A 406 -4.46 -10.76 38.10
N ALA A 407 -4.36 -9.56 37.52
CA ALA A 407 -4.93 -9.23 36.24
C ALA A 407 -4.01 -8.27 35.47
N VAL A 408 -4.07 -8.37 34.14
CA VAL A 408 -3.34 -7.52 33.20
C VAL A 408 -4.31 -6.89 32.23
N MET A 409 -4.18 -5.59 32.04
CA MET A 409 -4.79 -4.85 30.94
C MET A 409 -3.71 -4.54 29.89
N THR A 410 -4.05 -4.57 28.61
CA THR A 410 -3.15 -4.14 27.53
C THR A 410 -3.71 -2.96 26.74
N THR A 411 -2.83 -2.21 26.07
CA THR A 411 -3.23 -1.08 25.21
C THR A 411 -3.98 -1.49 23.95
N ASN A 412 -3.84 -2.72 23.48
CA ASN A 412 -4.65 -3.28 22.40
C ASN A 412 -4.64 -4.81 22.42
N ASP A 413 -5.52 -5.40 21.62
CA ASP A 413 -5.69 -6.85 21.47
C ASP A 413 -4.46 -7.56 20.89
N LEU A 414 -3.71 -6.92 19.98
CA LEU A 414 -2.49 -7.52 19.42
C LEU A 414 -1.40 -7.67 20.49
N THR A 415 -1.24 -6.68 21.36
CA THR A 415 -0.33 -6.72 22.50
C THR A 415 -0.79 -7.75 23.53
N ALA A 416 -2.10 -7.90 23.75
CA ALA A 416 -2.63 -9.00 24.57
C ALA A 416 -2.30 -10.37 23.98
N ALA A 417 -2.49 -10.59 22.67
CA ALA A 417 -2.11 -11.84 22.01
C ALA A 417 -0.61 -12.15 22.17
N GLY A 418 0.23 -11.12 22.10
CA GLY A 418 1.65 -11.20 22.44
C GLY A 418 1.90 -11.67 23.87
N ALA A 419 1.27 -11.02 24.84
CA ALA A 419 1.37 -11.36 26.25
C ALA A 419 0.89 -12.79 26.54
N MET A 420 -0.21 -13.23 25.90
CA MET A 420 -0.70 -14.61 25.97
C MET A 420 0.36 -15.61 25.51
N LYS A 421 1.04 -15.33 24.39
CA LYS A 421 2.14 -16.17 23.90
C LYS A 421 3.27 -16.28 24.92
N GLY A 422 3.61 -15.18 25.60
CA GLY A 422 4.62 -15.16 26.66
C GLY A 422 4.18 -16.01 27.86
N CYS A 423 2.92 -15.86 28.29
CA CYS A 423 2.36 -16.63 29.40
C CYS A 423 2.41 -18.13 29.12
N ILE A 424 1.99 -18.54 27.92
CA ILE A 424 2.07 -19.94 27.47
C ILE A 424 3.51 -20.47 27.56
N LYS A 425 4.50 -19.67 27.12
CA LYS A 425 5.92 -20.08 27.16
C LYS A 425 6.47 -20.23 28.57
N LEU A 426 5.99 -19.44 29.52
CA LEU A 426 6.40 -19.50 30.92
C LEU A 426 5.51 -20.43 31.78
N GLY A 427 4.52 -21.11 31.18
CA GLY A 427 3.57 -21.95 31.92
C GLY A 427 2.58 -21.18 32.80
N ILE A 428 2.43 -19.86 32.60
CA ILE A 428 1.44 -19.04 33.28
C ILE A 428 0.08 -19.28 32.62
N ARG A 429 -0.90 -19.76 33.39
CA ARG A 429 -2.22 -20.10 32.86
C ARG A 429 -3.13 -18.87 32.84
N ILE A 430 -3.80 -18.66 31.72
CA ILE A 430 -4.86 -17.65 31.56
C ILE A 430 -6.20 -18.40 31.43
N PRO A 431 -7.25 -18.04 32.19
CA PRO A 431 -7.30 -17.01 33.23
C PRO A 431 -6.87 -17.53 34.62
N ALA A 432 -6.32 -18.74 34.70
CA ALA A 432 -6.23 -19.45 35.98
C ALA A 432 -5.21 -18.90 36.99
N ASP A 433 -4.13 -18.30 36.51
CA ASP A 433 -3.12 -17.63 37.32
C ASP A 433 -3.23 -16.10 37.17
N ILE A 434 -3.52 -15.62 35.95
CA ILE A 434 -3.71 -14.19 35.64
C ILE A 434 -4.91 -14.01 34.71
N SER A 435 -5.80 -13.07 35.04
CA SER A 435 -6.82 -12.57 34.10
C SER A 435 -6.18 -11.60 33.11
N LEU A 436 -6.53 -11.67 31.82
CA LEU A 436 -6.01 -10.78 30.79
C LEU A 436 -7.17 -10.13 30.02
N ILE A 437 -7.16 -8.81 29.90
CA ILE A 437 -8.13 -8.04 29.11
C ILE A 437 -7.41 -7.17 28.06
N GLY A 438 -7.95 -7.19 26.84
CA GLY A 438 -7.49 -6.36 25.72
C GLY A 438 -8.35 -5.12 25.49
N ALA A 439 -8.14 -4.50 24.34
CA ALA A 439 -8.93 -3.39 23.84
C ALA A 439 -8.92 -3.42 22.31
N GLU A 440 -9.99 -2.89 21.69
CA GLU A 440 -10.32 -2.82 20.25
C GLU A 440 -11.37 -3.84 19.81
N GLY A 441 -11.45 -5.01 20.45
CA GLY A 441 -12.46 -6.03 20.17
C GLY A 441 -12.28 -6.72 18.82
N LEU A 442 -11.05 -6.98 18.40
CA LEU A 442 -10.72 -7.62 17.13
C LEU A 442 -11.42 -9.00 17.02
N PRO A 443 -12.19 -9.27 15.95
CA PRO A 443 -12.92 -10.54 15.81
C PRO A 443 -12.02 -11.79 15.83
N ILE A 444 -10.76 -11.67 15.37
CA ILE A 444 -9.81 -12.78 15.38
C ILE A 444 -9.47 -13.27 16.81
N MET A 445 -9.75 -12.46 17.83
CA MET A 445 -9.49 -12.77 19.23
C MET A 445 -10.36 -13.91 19.78
N ASP A 446 -11.47 -14.23 19.11
CA ASP A 446 -12.32 -15.39 19.41
C ASP A 446 -11.64 -16.73 19.09
N TYR A 447 -10.64 -16.73 18.21
CA TYR A 447 -9.97 -17.93 17.72
C TYR A 447 -8.67 -18.25 18.47
N LEU A 448 -8.33 -17.47 19.49
CA LEU A 448 -7.19 -17.76 20.34
C LEU A 448 -7.46 -18.99 21.22
N PRO A 449 -6.43 -19.74 21.65
CA PRO A 449 -6.60 -20.88 22.56
C PRO A 449 -7.36 -20.52 23.85
N VAL A 450 -7.24 -19.27 24.28
CA VAL A 450 -8.09 -18.66 25.30
C VAL A 450 -8.70 -17.41 24.67
N PRO A 451 -9.99 -17.43 24.29
CA PRO A 451 -10.67 -16.27 23.71
C PRO A 451 -10.52 -15.03 24.61
N LEU A 452 -10.05 -13.91 24.03
CA LEU A 452 -9.65 -12.72 24.77
C LEU A 452 -10.83 -11.78 25.05
N THR A 453 -11.17 -11.56 26.31
CA THR A 453 -12.05 -10.49 26.79
C THR A 453 -11.46 -9.13 26.40
N SER A 454 -12.27 -8.22 25.85
CA SER A 454 -11.79 -6.94 25.33
C SER A 454 -12.85 -5.83 25.40
N ILE A 455 -12.40 -4.58 25.55
CA ILE A 455 -13.26 -3.41 25.32
C ILE A 455 -13.28 -3.11 23.81
N ALA A 456 -14.41 -3.42 23.17
CA ALA A 456 -14.61 -3.38 21.74
C ALA A 456 -15.08 -2.01 21.24
N PHE A 457 -14.71 -1.73 19.99
CA PHE A 457 -15.13 -0.52 19.29
C PHE A 457 -16.34 -0.85 18.39
N PRO A 458 -17.46 -0.11 18.49
CA PRO A 458 -18.62 -0.32 17.62
C PRO A 458 -18.38 0.27 16.23
N ILE A 459 -17.56 -0.41 15.42
CA ILE A 459 -17.10 0.08 14.11
C ILE A 459 -18.26 0.43 13.18
N SER A 460 -19.32 -0.38 13.14
CA SER A 460 -20.49 -0.13 12.28
C SER A 460 -21.21 1.16 12.65
N GLN A 461 -21.43 1.41 13.95
CA GLN A 461 -22.05 2.64 14.43
C GLN A 461 -21.14 3.84 14.14
N LEU A 462 -19.84 3.73 14.45
CA LEU A 462 -18.87 4.78 14.15
C LEU A 462 -18.87 5.14 12.66
N ALA A 463 -18.89 4.14 11.79
CA ALA A 463 -18.86 4.34 10.34
C ALA A 463 -20.15 4.98 9.81
N GLN A 464 -21.31 4.54 10.32
CA GLN A 464 -22.59 5.14 9.97
C GLN A 464 -22.60 6.62 10.37
N THR A 465 -22.34 6.92 11.65
CA THR A 465 -22.36 8.29 12.16
C THR A 465 -21.31 9.17 11.48
N ALA A 466 -20.10 8.67 11.26
CA ALA A 466 -19.06 9.39 10.54
C ALA A 466 -19.47 9.72 9.10
N GLY A 467 -20.10 8.78 8.40
CA GLY A 467 -20.60 9.01 7.04
C GLY A 467 -21.73 10.03 6.99
N GLU A 468 -22.67 9.98 7.92
CA GLU A 468 -23.77 10.96 8.04
C GLU A 468 -23.24 12.37 8.34
N VAL A 469 -22.37 12.51 9.34
CA VAL A 469 -21.74 13.78 9.71
C VAL A 469 -20.92 14.35 8.55
N PHE A 470 -20.09 13.51 7.91
CA PHE A 470 -19.25 13.96 6.80
C PHE A 470 -20.09 14.45 5.63
N VAL A 471 -21.13 13.71 5.23
CA VAL A 471 -21.95 14.06 4.07
C VAL A 471 -22.80 15.30 4.32
N ASP A 472 -23.34 15.48 5.52
CA ASP A 472 -24.00 16.74 5.89
C ASP A 472 -23.02 17.91 5.80
N ALA A 473 -21.84 17.79 6.42
CA ALA A 473 -20.79 18.81 6.36
C ALA A 473 -20.28 19.09 4.94
N PHE A 474 -20.30 18.08 4.06
CA PHE A 474 -19.84 18.20 2.68
C PHE A 474 -20.85 18.93 1.78
N ASN A 475 -22.15 18.75 2.03
CA ASN A 475 -23.21 19.33 1.20
C ASN A 475 -23.77 20.65 1.72
N ASN A 476 -23.68 20.89 3.04
CA ASN A 476 -24.36 21.99 3.70
C ASN A 476 -23.36 23.08 4.11
N SER A 477 -23.38 24.22 3.41
CA SER A 477 -22.51 25.37 3.72
C SER A 477 -22.81 26.02 5.08
N LYS A 478 -23.95 25.70 5.70
CA LYS A 478 -24.35 26.17 7.04
C LYS A 478 -24.12 25.11 8.13
N HIS A 479 -23.48 23.99 7.81
CA HIS A 479 -23.18 22.94 8.78
C HIS A 479 -22.43 23.52 9.99
N GLN A 480 -22.94 23.20 11.19
CA GLN A 480 -22.27 23.52 12.43
C GLN A 480 -21.43 22.34 12.86
N MET A 481 -20.20 22.63 13.29
CA MET A 481 -19.26 21.61 13.73
C MET A 481 -19.84 20.75 14.85
N VAL A 482 -19.72 19.43 14.72
CA VAL A 482 -20.17 18.46 15.71
C VAL A 482 -19.01 17.61 16.25
N LYS A 483 -19.14 17.23 17.53
CA LYS A 483 -18.25 16.26 18.19
C LYS A 483 -19.13 15.15 18.75
N VAL A 484 -19.14 13.99 18.09
CA VAL A 484 -19.95 12.85 18.46
C VAL A 484 -19.06 11.78 19.08
N LYS A 485 -19.32 11.48 20.37
CA LYS A 485 -18.69 10.36 21.06
C LYS A 485 -19.49 9.10 20.79
N ILE A 486 -18.79 8.03 20.42
CA ILE A 486 -19.34 6.69 20.26
C ILE A 486 -18.82 5.84 21.43
N ASP A 487 -19.75 5.28 22.21
CA ASP A 487 -19.39 4.53 23.41
C ASP A 487 -18.84 3.14 23.06
N PRO A 488 -17.68 2.76 23.61
CA PRO A 488 -17.18 1.39 23.49
C PRO A 488 -18.00 0.44 24.36
N TYR A 489 -17.85 -0.87 24.18
CA TYR A 489 -18.57 -1.89 24.96
C TYR A 489 -17.67 -3.07 25.32
N LEU A 490 -17.98 -3.78 26.40
CA LEU A 490 -17.25 -4.97 26.80
C LEU A 490 -17.72 -6.19 25.97
N ILE A 491 -16.77 -6.93 25.41
CA ILE A 491 -16.98 -8.30 24.95
C ILE A 491 -16.34 -9.24 25.97
N GLU A 492 -17.17 -9.86 26.80
CA GLU A 492 -16.74 -10.86 27.78
C GLU A 492 -16.44 -12.19 27.09
N ARG A 493 -15.24 -12.73 27.35
CA ARG A 493 -14.78 -14.04 26.88
C ARG A 493 -14.04 -14.78 28.00
N SER A 494 -13.28 -15.81 27.64
CA SER A 494 -12.68 -16.76 28.59
C SER A 494 -11.38 -16.30 29.25
N SER A 495 -10.81 -15.15 28.87
CA SER A 495 -9.49 -14.71 29.39
C SER A 495 -9.53 -13.98 30.73
N CYS A 496 -10.70 -13.74 31.31
CA CYS A 496 -10.85 -13.16 32.65
C CYS A 496 -11.65 -14.09 33.56
N ARG A 497 -11.40 -14.00 34.87
CA ARG A 497 -12.21 -14.67 35.88
C ARG A 497 -12.28 -13.85 37.17
N LYS A 498 -13.13 -14.27 38.11
CA LYS A 498 -13.13 -13.72 39.48
C LYS A 498 -11.77 -13.90 40.16
N ALA A 499 -11.35 -12.88 40.91
CA ALA A 499 -10.15 -12.94 41.74
C ALA A 499 -10.27 -14.06 42.78
N ARG A 500 -9.13 -14.67 43.12
CA ARG A 500 -9.02 -15.67 44.19
C ARG A 500 -8.66 -15.03 45.51
#